data_AF-A0A4Y2HNZ5-F1
#
_entry.id   AF-A0A4Y2HNZ5-F1
#
_cell.length_a   1.000
_cell.length_b   1.000
_cell.length_c   1.000
_cell.angle_alpha   90.00
_cell.angle_beta   90.00
_cell.angle_gamma   90.00
#
_symmetry.space_group_name_H-M   'P 1'
#
loop_
_entity.id
_entity.type
_entity.pdbx_description
1 polymer ?
#
loop_
_entity_poly.entity_id
_entity_poly.type
_entity_poly.pdbx_seq_one_letter_code
_entity_poly.pdbx_strand_id
1 'polypeptide(L)'
;MILHRAAAWAYPLSARQSRLLNSIQSKFLLNITGAYSTTPTAALQVIEGIIPLPIKAEQEAVYVRTARLRKTSNYNNINFNPNNYEDGTTSTKLHPAILKLEDRVSLKKQFLPVPGLNIYTDGSKIEDKTISAFCVMEEDITKYEWMAQLSPFNTVHQSFLLYRILVFGQARPTNR
;
A
#
# COMPACT_ATOMS: atom_id res chain seq x y z
N MET A 1 -3.60 3.61 -0.87
CA MET A 1 -3.73 2.38 -0.05
C MET A 1 -4.48 2.66 1.26
N ILE A 2 -5.74 3.08 1.19
CA ILE A 2 -6.58 3.42 2.38
C ILE A 2 -7.76 2.42 2.55
N LEU A 3 -8.14 1.72 1.48
CA LEU A 3 -9.34 0.88 1.48
C LEU A 3 -9.17 -0.46 2.24
N HIS A 4 -7.96 -1.03 2.30
CA HIS A 4 -7.76 -2.39 2.81
C HIS A 4 -8.05 -2.57 4.31
N ARG A 5 -7.91 -1.53 5.15
CA ARG A 5 -8.22 -1.63 6.58
C ARG A 5 -9.68 -1.30 6.90
N ALA A 6 -10.29 -0.36 6.20
CA ALA A 6 -11.66 0.06 6.46
C ALA A 6 -12.71 -0.92 5.89
N ALA A 7 -12.44 -1.54 4.74
CA ALA A 7 -13.36 -2.48 4.08
C ALA A 7 -13.68 -3.72 4.94
N ALA A 8 -12.75 -4.15 5.80
CA ALA A 8 -12.97 -5.28 6.71
C ALA A 8 -13.98 -4.98 7.84
N TRP A 9 -14.18 -3.71 8.19
CA TRP A 9 -15.03 -3.29 9.32
C TRP A 9 -16.39 -2.74 8.90
N ALA A 10 -16.53 -2.30 7.65
CA ALA A 10 -17.74 -1.65 7.14
C ALA A 10 -18.63 -2.57 6.29
N TYR A 11 -18.51 -3.89 6.43
CA TYR A 11 -19.26 -4.86 5.63
C TYR A 11 -20.49 -5.43 6.35
N PRO A 12 -21.69 -5.41 5.73
CA PRO A 12 -22.02 -4.84 4.41
C PRO A 12 -22.07 -3.31 4.43
N LEU A 13 -21.83 -2.69 3.27
CA LEU A 13 -21.84 -1.24 3.11
C LEU A 13 -23.24 -0.67 3.41
N SER A 14 -23.31 0.30 4.31
CA SER A 14 -24.56 1.01 4.57
C SER A 14 -24.96 1.91 3.40
N ALA A 15 -26.26 2.16 3.22
CA ALA A 15 -26.77 3.07 2.19
C ALA A 15 -26.13 4.47 2.25
N ARG A 16 -25.78 4.95 3.45
CA ARG A 16 -25.09 6.23 3.65
C ARG A 16 -23.67 6.19 3.08
N GLN A 17 -22.93 5.12 3.31
CA GLN A 17 -21.56 4.95 2.78
C GLN A 17 -21.59 4.81 1.25
N SER A 18 -22.54 4.07 0.69
CA SER A 18 -22.70 3.94 -0.77
C SER A 18 -23.01 5.29 -1.44
N ARG A 19 -23.87 6.12 -0.83
CA ARG A 19 -24.13 7.49 -1.31
C ARG A 19 -22.88 8.37 -1.24
N LEU A 20 -22.10 8.27 -0.19
CA LEU A 20 -20.85 9.02 -0.05
C LEU A 20 -19.82 8.62 -1.12
N LEU A 21 -19.63 7.32 -1.34
CA LEU A 21 -18.73 6.80 -2.37
C LEU A 21 -19.17 7.25 -3.77
N ASN A 22 -20.47 7.19 -4.06
CA ASN A 22 -21.02 7.71 -5.32
C ASN A 22 -20.80 9.23 -5.47
N SER A 23 -20.95 10.00 -4.39
CA SER A 23 -20.68 11.46 -4.43
C SER A 23 -19.22 11.76 -4.74
N ILE A 24 -18.28 11.00 -4.14
CA ILE A 24 -16.84 11.13 -4.41
C ILE A 24 -16.54 10.78 -5.86
N GLN A 25 -17.06 9.64 -6.34
CA GLN A 25 -16.85 9.20 -7.73
C GLN A 25 -17.44 10.18 -8.73
N SER A 26 -18.64 10.71 -8.46
CA SER A 26 -19.31 11.68 -9.33
C SER A 26 -18.44 12.92 -9.57
N LYS A 27 -17.84 13.48 -8.51
CA LYS A 27 -16.92 14.62 -8.63
C LYS A 27 -15.70 14.29 -9.51
N PHE A 28 -15.16 13.09 -9.37
CA PHE A 28 -14.04 12.63 -10.19
C PHE A 28 -14.43 12.47 -11.66
N LEU A 29 -15.58 11.84 -11.93
CA LEU A 29 -16.11 11.66 -13.28
C LEU A 29 -16.38 13.00 -13.96
N LEU A 30 -16.98 13.96 -13.25
CA LEU A 30 -17.26 15.31 -13.77
C LEU A 30 -15.97 16.05 -14.17
N ASN A 31 -14.89 15.89 -13.40
CA ASN A 31 -13.61 16.50 -13.73
C ASN A 31 -12.99 15.94 -15.02
N ILE A 32 -13.25 14.67 -15.34
CA ILE A 32 -12.73 14.01 -16.55
C ILE A 32 -13.62 14.32 -17.75
N THR A 33 -14.94 14.26 -17.56
CA THR A 33 -15.91 14.31 -18.66
C THR A 33 -16.32 15.72 -19.08
N GLY A 34 -15.98 16.76 -18.32
CA GLY A 34 -16.06 18.18 -18.69
C GLY A 34 -17.35 18.61 -19.39
N ALA A 35 -17.38 18.45 -20.73
CA ALA A 35 -18.51 18.70 -21.60
C ALA A 35 -19.80 17.94 -21.20
N TYR A 36 -19.69 16.77 -20.57
CA TYR A 36 -20.85 15.99 -20.12
C TYR A 36 -21.30 16.30 -18.68
N SER A 37 -20.96 17.47 -18.14
CA SER A 37 -21.27 17.86 -16.76
C SER A 37 -22.76 17.87 -16.39
N THR A 38 -23.66 17.96 -17.37
CA THR A 38 -25.12 17.88 -17.19
C THR A 38 -25.68 16.45 -17.27
N THR A 39 -24.83 15.47 -17.60
CA THR A 39 -25.24 14.07 -17.78
C THR A 39 -25.35 13.37 -16.41
N PRO A 40 -26.38 12.53 -16.18
CA PRO A 40 -26.50 11.77 -14.93
C PRO A 40 -25.27 10.90 -14.64
N THR A 41 -24.83 10.83 -13.38
CA THR A 41 -23.64 10.05 -12.97
C THR A 41 -23.69 8.58 -13.42
N ALA A 42 -24.87 7.96 -13.43
CA ALA A 42 -25.04 6.59 -13.90
C ALA A 42 -24.70 6.45 -15.39
N ALA A 43 -25.06 7.44 -16.21
CA ALA A 43 -24.70 7.46 -17.63
C ALA A 43 -23.21 7.75 -17.81
N LEU A 44 -22.60 8.63 -17.00
CA LEU A 44 -21.15 8.86 -17.02
C LEU A 44 -20.36 7.59 -16.69
N GLN A 45 -20.81 6.80 -15.70
CA GLN A 45 -20.17 5.52 -15.35
C GLN A 45 -20.19 4.53 -16.53
N VAL A 46 -21.28 4.49 -17.29
CA VAL A 46 -21.41 3.63 -18.48
C VAL A 46 -20.54 4.14 -19.62
N ILE A 47 -20.56 5.45 -19.91
CA ILE A 47 -19.78 6.07 -20.99
C ILE A 47 -18.27 5.89 -20.76
N GLU A 48 -17.82 6.11 -19.52
CA GLU A 48 -16.41 5.95 -19.15
C GLU A 48 -16.00 4.48 -18.92
N GLY A 49 -16.96 3.55 -18.87
CA GLY A 49 -16.70 2.15 -18.52
C GLY A 49 -16.17 1.96 -17.09
N ILE A 50 -16.42 2.91 -16.19
CA ILE A 50 -15.90 2.90 -14.82
C ILE A 50 -16.91 2.25 -13.88
N ILE A 51 -16.50 1.15 -13.26
CA ILE A 51 -17.30 0.43 -12.25
C ILE A 51 -17.61 1.35 -11.06
N PRO A 52 -18.87 1.38 -10.56
CA PRO A 52 -19.23 2.15 -9.37
C PRO A 52 -18.39 1.78 -8.13
N LEU A 53 -17.91 2.80 -7.41
CA LEU A 53 -17.10 2.63 -6.20
C LEU A 53 -17.78 1.78 -5.11
N PRO A 54 -19.10 1.89 -4.84
CA PRO A 54 -19.76 1.03 -3.85
C PRO A 54 -19.63 -0.46 -4.21
N ILE A 55 -19.83 -0.81 -5.47
CA ILE A 55 -19.76 -2.18 -5.98
C ILE A 55 -18.34 -2.73 -5.81
N LYS A 56 -17.34 -1.95 -6.23
CA LYS A 56 -15.92 -2.32 -6.08
C LYS A 56 -15.52 -2.48 -4.61
N ALA A 57 -16.03 -1.62 -3.73
CA ALA A 57 -15.75 -1.68 -2.31
C ALA A 57 -16.38 -2.92 -1.64
N GLU A 58 -17.60 -3.30 -2.03
CA GLU A 58 -18.21 -4.56 -1.56
C GLU A 58 -17.42 -5.78 -2.04
N GLN A 59 -17.01 -5.81 -3.30
CA GLN A 59 -16.21 -6.89 -3.86
C GLN A 59 -14.88 -7.06 -3.12
N GLU A 60 -14.16 -5.96 -2.84
CA GLU A 60 -12.93 -5.98 -2.05
C GLU A 60 -13.17 -6.42 -0.60
N ALA A 61 -14.27 -5.98 0.01
CA ALA A 61 -14.63 -6.40 1.37
C ALA A 61 -14.91 -7.90 1.45
N VAL A 62 -15.63 -8.45 0.47
CA VAL A 62 -15.91 -9.89 0.30
C VAL A 62 -14.62 -10.66 0.14
N TYR A 63 -13.73 -10.22 -0.76
CA TYR A 63 -12.43 -10.84 -0.96
C TYR A 63 -11.57 -10.85 0.30
N VAL A 64 -11.46 -9.72 1.00
CA VAL A 64 -10.71 -9.64 2.26
C VAL A 64 -11.32 -10.57 3.32
N ARG A 65 -12.64 -10.63 3.41
CA ARG A 65 -13.33 -11.49 4.37
C ARG A 65 -13.11 -12.99 4.08
N THR A 66 -13.10 -13.39 2.82
CA THR A 66 -12.95 -14.81 2.44
C THR A 66 -11.50 -15.25 2.42
N ALA A 67 -10.64 -14.51 1.74
CA ALA A 67 -9.24 -14.86 1.54
C ALA A 67 -8.40 -14.60 2.80
N ARG A 68 -8.65 -13.50 3.54
CA ARG A 68 -7.83 -13.13 4.71
C ARG A 68 -8.44 -13.49 6.05
N LEU A 69 -9.73 -13.25 6.23
CA LEU A 69 -10.41 -13.55 7.51
C LEU A 69 -10.95 -14.98 7.57
N ARG A 70 -10.82 -15.76 6.49
CA ARG A 70 -11.29 -17.14 6.37
C ARG A 70 -12.77 -17.32 6.74
N LYS A 71 -13.58 -16.31 6.45
CA LYS A 71 -15.04 -16.32 6.67
C LYS A 71 -15.75 -16.46 5.35
N THR A 72 -16.73 -17.34 5.28
CA THR A 72 -17.67 -17.38 4.16
C THR A 72 -18.38 -16.04 4.02
N SER A 73 -18.62 -15.64 2.78
CA SER A 73 -19.42 -14.46 2.47
C SER A 73 -20.20 -14.66 1.19
N ASN A 74 -21.41 -14.14 1.15
CA ASN A 74 -22.24 -14.09 -0.04
C ASN A 74 -22.10 -12.74 -0.72
N TYR A 75 -22.00 -12.74 -2.05
CA TYR A 75 -22.08 -11.53 -2.85
C TYR A 75 -22.77 -11.84 -4.16
N ASN A 76 -23.81 -11.07 -4.48
CA ASN A 76 -24.59 -11.24 -5.71
C ASN A 76 -25.06 -12.69 -5.96
N ASN A 77 -25.57 -13.36 -4.92
CA ASN A 77 -25.96 -14.78 -4.88
C ASN A 77 -24.84 -15.80 -5.14
N ILE A 78 -23.58 -15.36 -5.20
CA ILE A 78 -22.41 -16.22 -5.28
C ILE A 78 -21.87 -16.40 -3.86
N ASN A 79 -21.66 -17.66 -3.46
CA ASN A 79 -21.07 -17.98 -2.17
C ASN A 79 -19.55 -18.13 -2.30
N PHE A 80 -18.82 -17.29 -1.57
CA PHE A 80 -17.37 -17.32 -1.54
C PHE A 80 -16.93 -18.20 -0.38
N ASN A 81 -16.41 -19.39 -0.72
CA ASN A 81 -15.85 -20.31 0.25
C ASN A 81 -14.36 -20.01 0.47
N PRO A 82 -13.91 -19.81 1.71
CA PRO A 82 -12.48 -19.63 2.02
C PRO A 82 -11.60 -20.78 1.50
N ASN A 83 -12.13 -22.01 1.39
CA ASN A 83 -11.38 -23.17 0.88
C ASN A 83 -10.96 -23.04 -0.59
N ASN A 84 -11.60 -22.15 -1.35
CA ASN A 84 -11.26 -21.91 -2.75
C ASN A 84 -10.08 -20.94 -2.91
N TYR A 85 -9.56 -20.40 -1.81
CA TYR A 85 -8.47 -19.43 -1.79
C TYR A 85 -7.26 -20.02 -1.08
N GLU A 86 -6.09 -19.94 -1.74
CA GLU A 86 -4.82 -20.30 -1.11
C GLU A 86 -4.58 -19.45 0.14
N ASP A 87 -3.98 -20.05 1.16
CA ASP A 87 -3.51 -19.27 2.31
C ASP A 87 -2.40 -18.38 1.80
N GLY A 88 -2.65 -17.06 1.79
CA GLY A 88 -1.60 -16.09 1.62
C GLY A 88 -0.50 -16.49 2.59
N THR A 89 0.64 -16.90 2.02
CA THR A 89 1.70 -17.60 2.73
C THR A 89 1.96 -16.98 4.09
N THR A 90 2.33 -17.84 5.03
CA THR A 90 2.70 -17.65 6.44
C THR A 90 3.78 -16.59 6.70
N SER A 91 4.01 -15.64 5.80
CA SER A 91 4.92 -14.50 5.93
C SER A 91 4.51 -13.53 7.05
N THR A 92 3.25 -13.55 7.48
CA THR A 92 2.73 -12.67 8.54
C THR A 92 2.88 -13.21 9.97
N LYS A 93 3.52 -14.37 10.20
CA LYS A 93 3.79 -14.84 11.57
C LYS A 93 4.84 -14.03 12.32
N LEU A 94 5.57 -13.16 11.63
CA LEU A 94 6.50 -12.24 12.27
C LEU A 94 5.80 -10.90 12.47
N HIS A 95 5.46 -10.61 13.72
CA HIS A 95 5.08 -9.27 14.14
C HIS A 95 6.17 -8.28 13.66
N PRO A 96 5.83 -7.07 13.18
CA PRO A 96 6.84 -6.12 12.67
C PRO A 96 7.97 -5.79 13.66
N ALA A 97 7.72 -5.95 14.97
CA ALA A 97 8.76 -5.81 16.01
C ALA A 97 9.64 -7.06 16.24
N ILE A 98 9.28 -8.23 15.68
CA ILE A 98 10.11 -9.46 15.70
C ILE A 98 11.12 -9.45 14.56
N LEU A 99 10.92 -8.63 13.53
CA LEU A 99 11.97 -8.27 12.59
C LEU A 99 13.05 -7.50 13.36
N LYS A 100 14.01 -8.22 13.92
CA LYS A 100 15.24 -7.65 14.48
C LYS A 100 16.08 -7.13 13.33
N LEU A 101 15.69 -5.96 12.82
CA LEU A 101 16.46 -5.23 11.84
C LEU A 101 17.80 -4.76 12.44
N GLU A 102 17.81 -4.54 13.75
CA GLU A 102 18.95 -4.09 14.56
C GLU A 102 20.15 -5.05 14.50
N ASP A 103 19.91 -6.37 14.41
CA ASP A 103 20.98 -7.38 14.34
C ASP A 103 21.68 -7.42 12.96
N ARG A 104 21.09 -6.82 11.93
CA ARG A 104 21.62 -6.80 10.55
C ARG A 104 21.94 -5.41 10.01
N VAL A 105 21.42 -4.35 10.63
CA VAL A 105 21.67 -2.97 10.22
C VAL A 105 22.15 -2.16 11.42
N SER A 106 23.46 -1.90 11.46
CA SER A 106 24.09 -1.01 12.44
C SER A 106 23.78 0.45 12.08
N LEU A 107 22.83 1.04 12.80
CA LEU A 107 22.40 2.45 12.64
C LEU A 107 23.31 3.42 13.42
N LYS A 108 24.63 3.17 13.42
CA LYS A 108 25.61 4.01 14.13
C LYS A 108 25.83 5.38 13.48
N LYS A 109 25.37 5.60 12.25
CA LYS A 109 25.48 6.87 11.54
C LYS A 109 24.10 7.45 11.30
N GLN A 110 23.72 8.43 12.10
CA GLN A 110 22.57 9.29 11.82
C GLN A 110 22.99 10.31 10.76
N PHE A 111 22.20 10.43 9.68
CA PHE A 111 22.36 11.49 8.70
C PHE A 111 21.48 12.66 9.13
N LEU A 112 22.09 13.75 9.57
CA LEU A 112 21.36 15.00 9.79
C LEU A 112 20.92 15.55 8.43
N PRO A 113 19.70 16.09 8.29
CA PRO A 113 19.28 16.75 7.06
C PRO A 113 20.10 18.02 6.85
N VAL A 114 21.15 17.93 6.01
CA VAL A 114 21.99 19.06 5.60
C VAL A 114 21.47 19.59 4.26
N PRO A 115 21.26 20.91 4.09
CA PRO A 115 20.90 21.49 2.80
C PRO A 115 21.98 21.20 1.73
N GLY A 116 21.59 20.77 0.53
CA GLY A 116 22.51 20.42 -0.56
C GLY A 116 22.84 18.92 -0.67
N LEU A 117 22.32 18.10 0.24
CA LEU A 117 22.49 16.65 0.23
C LEU A 117 21.39 15.96 -0.59
N ASN A 118 21.77 15.34 -1.70
CA ASN A 118 20.89 14.50 -2.52
C ASN A 118 21.09 13.04 -2.15
N ILE A 119 20.01 12.29 -1.90
CA ILE A 119 20.11 10.87 -1.58
C ILE A 119 19.34 10.07 -2.62
N TYR A 120 20.03 9.17 -3.29
CA TYR A 120 19.47 8.26 -4.29
C TYR A 120 19.38 6.87 -3.71
N THR A 121 18.30 6.18 -4.03
CA THR A 121 17.96 4.91 -3.42
C THR A 121 17.47 3.99 -4.49
N ASP A 122 17.90 2.74 -4.44
CA ASP A 122 17.42 1.72 -5.35
C ASP A 122 17.24 0.38 -4.63
N GLY A 123 16.35 -0.42 -5.18
CA GLY A 123 16.04 -1.76 -4.73
C GLY A 123 15.92 -2.67 -5.93
N SER A 124 16.63 -3.79 -5.91
CA SER A 124 16.55 -4.79 -6.97
C SER A 124 16.14 -6.14 -6.40
N LYS A 125 15.50 -6.95 -7.24
CA LYS A 125 15.21 -8.35 -6.94
C LYS A 125 15.47 -9.20 -8.16
N ILE A 126 16.30 -10.21 -7.98
CA ILE A 126 16.59 -11.25 -8.98
C ILE A 126 16.35 -12.59 -8.28
N GLU A 127 15.36 -13.34 -8.75
CA GLU A 127 14.96 -14.63 -8.16
C GLU A 127 14.75 -14.50 -6.63
N ASP A 128 15.51 -15.29 -5.86
CA ASP A 128 15.51 -15.31 -4.39
C ASP A 128 16.49 -14.31 -3.77
N LYS A 129 17.04 -13.36 -4.52
CA LYS A 129 17.95 -12.34 -3.98
C LYS A 129 17.32 -10.97 -4.09
N THR A 130 17.08 -10.36 -2.94
CA THR A 130 16.63 -8.97 -2.84
C THR A 130 17.78 -8.11 -2.32
N ILE A 131 18.08 -7.00 -2.99
CA ILE A 131 19.16 -6.08 -2.62
C ILE A 131 18.56 -4.70 -2.41
N SER A 132 19.11 -3.96 -1.45
CA SER A 132 18.87 -2.53 -1.27
C SER A 132 20.19 -1.79 -1.35
N ALA A 133 20.20 -0.66 -2.07
CA ALA A 133 21.32 0.23 -2.15
C ALA A 133 20.88 1.69 -1.97
N PHE A 134 21.77 2.52 -1.43
CA PHE A 134 21.62 3.97 -1.49
C PHE A 134 22.98 4.66 -1.63
N CYS A 135 22.96 5.83 -2.24
CA CYS A 135 24.10 6.73 -2.28
C CYS A 135 23.68 8.15 -1.88
N VAL A 136 24.57 8.81 -1.16
CA VAL A 136 24.44 10.17 -0.68
C VAL A 136 25.43 11.01 -1.47
N MET A 137 24.90 11.98 -2.20
CA MET A 137 25.62 12.90 -3.07
C MET A 137 25.51 14.31 -2.48
N GLU A 138 26.60 15.07 -2.52
CA GLU A 138 26.60 16.50 -2.21
C GLU A 138 27.35 17.19 -3.33
N GLU A 139 26.72 18.18 -3.98
CA GLU A 139 27.30 18.90 -5.12
C GLU A 139 27.85 17.95 -6.21
N ASP A 140 27.07 16.91 -6.55
CA ASP A 140 27.39 15.85 -7.52
C ASP A 140 28.62 14.98 -7.17
N ILE A 141 29.12 15.06 -5.94
CA ILE A 141 30.17 14.19 -5.41
C ILE A 141 29.56 13.14 -4.47
N THR A 142 29.83 11.86 -4.72
CA THR A 142 29.40 10.78 -3.83
C THR A 142 30.16 10.83 -2.50
N LYS A 143 29.46 11.10 -1.41
CA LYS A 143 30.05 11.12 -0.06
C LYS A 143 29.88 9.79 0.68
N TYR A 144 28.77 9.09 0.46
CA TYR A 144 28.50 7.83 1.15
C TYR A 144 27.71 6.87 0.27
N GLU A 145 28.05 5.59 0.36
CA GLU A 145 27.35 4.52 -0.32
C GLU A 145 27.09 3.39 0.67
N TRP A 146 25.96 2.72 0.48
CA TRP A 146 25.63 1.54 1.23
C TRP A 146 24.85 0.57 0.37
N MET A 147 25.13 -0.72 0.57
CA MET A 147 24.43 -1.81 -0.08
C MET A 147 24.31 -2.98 0.88
N ALA A 148 23.13 -3.57 0.97
CA ALA A 148 22.96 -4.82 1.69
C ALA A 148 21.99 -5.76 1.00
N GLN A 149 22.30 -7.05 1.11
CA GLN A 149 21.39 -8.10 0.71
C GLN A 149 20.33 -8.30 1.80
N LEU A 150 19.07 -8.27 1.38
CA LEU A 150 17.92 -8.52 2.22
C LEU A 150 17.50 -10.00 2.13
N SER A 151 16.56 -10.37 3.00
CA SER A 151 15.96 -11.69 2.98
C SER A 151 15.36 -12.00 1.58
N PRO A 152 15.46 -13.25 1.09
CA PRO A 152 14.81 -13.70 -0.15
C PRO A 152 13.30 -13.40 -0.18
N PHE A 153 12.68 -13.44 1.00
CA PHE A 153 11.25 -13.18 1.18
C PHE A 153 10.86 -11.71 1.04
N ASN A 154 11.83 -10.79 0.99
CA ASN A 154 11.54 -9.37 0.84
C ASN A 154 11.15 -9.03 -0.60
N THR A 155 10.32 -8.00 -0.77
CA THR A 155 9.97 -7.45 -2.09
C THR A 155 10.84 -6.24 -2.44
N VAL A 156 10.91 -5.88 -3.73
CA VAL A 156 11.56 -4.63 -4.20
C VAL A 156 10.97 -3.40 -3.50
N HIS A 157 9.67 -3.43 -3.19
CA HIS A 157 9.05 -2.33 -2.49
C HIS A 157 9.50 -2.24 -1.02
N GLN A 158 9.73 -3.39 -0.38
CA GLN A 158 10.26 -3.44 0.98
C GLN A 158 11.74 -3.04 1.06
N SER A 159 12.55 -3.32 0.03
CA SER A 159 13.95 -2.86 -0.01
C SER A 159 14.03 -1.34 -0.08
N PHE A 160 13.18 -0.70 -0.89
CA PHE A 160 13.06 0.76 -0.94
C PHE A 160 12.56 1.36 0.39
N LEU A 161 11.53 0.77 0.99
CA LEU A 161 10.97 1.27 2.27
C LEU A 161 11.96 1.14 3.44
N LEU A 162 12.84 0.15 3.41
CA LEU A 162 13.85 -0.05 4.45
C LEU A 162 14.78 1.15 4.55
N TYR A 163 15.26 1.66 3.42
CA TYR A 163 16.06 2.89 3.38
C TYR A 163 15.32 4.07 4.04
N ARG A 164 14.03 4.25 3.75
CA ARG A 164 13.26 5.38 4.29
C ARG A 164 13.23 5.34 5.82
N ILE A 165 13.21 4.15 6.41
CA ILE A 165 13.32 3.94 7.86
C ILE A 165 14.77 4.18 8.33
N LEU A 166 15.78 3.76 7.59
CA LEU A 166 17.19 3.94 7.96
C LEU A 166 17.64 5.41 7.93
N VAL A 167 17.15 6.20 6.98
CA VAL A 167 17.56 7.61 6.82
C VAL A 167 16.61 8.60 7.46
N PHE A 168 15.29 8.36 7.41
CA PHE A 168 14.29 9.29 7.94
C PHE A 168 13.55 8.78 9.19
N GLY A 169 13.82 7.55 9.65
CA GLY A 169 13.03 6.87 10.68
C GLY A 169 13.29 7.27 12.14
N GLN A 170 13.91 8.42 12.41
CA GLN A 170 13.99 8.98 13.77
C GLN A 170 13.31 10.33 13.86
N ALA A 171 12.01 10.36 13.59
CA ALA A 171 11.11 11.36 14.15
C ALA A 171 10.15 10.63 15.11
N ARG A 172 10.59 10.38 16.35
CA ARG A 172 9.64 10.16 17.44
C ARG A 172 9.12 11.53 17.85
N PRO A 173 7.80 11.82 17.82
CA PRO A 173 7.28 12.90 18.63
C PRO A 173 7.39 12.44 20.09
N THR A 174 8.44 12.86 20.78
CA THR A 174 8.35 13.03 22.23
C THR A 174 7.47 14.25 22.47
N ASN A 175 6.24 14.02 22.90
CA ASN A 175 5.57 14.97 23.76
C ASN A 175 4.76 14.21 24.81
N ARG A 176 4.91 14.72 26.04
CA ARG A 176 4.24 14.34 27.28
C ARG A 176 2.72 14.34 27.16
#